data_AF-A0A925QYP8-F1
#
_entry.id   AF-A0A925QYP8-F1
#
_cell.length_a   1.000
_cell.length_b   1.000
_cell.length_c   1.000
_cell.angle_alpha   90.00
_cell.angle_beta   90.00
_cell.angle_gamma   90.00
#
_symmetry.space_group_name_H-M   'P 1'
#
loop_
_entity.id
_entity.type
_entity.pdbx_description
1 polymer ?
#
loop_
_entity_poly.entity_id
_entity_poly.type
_entity_poly.pdbx_seq_one_letter_code
_entity_poly.pdbx_strand_id
1 'polypeptide(L)'
;MSTPTVSDLLTLKKEMVGLFGHLQKIRKELASLNPPGATDHFGSMSEQLDAIVAATEGATNTIMESVEGIDNLMGEARTYCQGGKMGEIFDQVTDKVNMVFEACSFQDITGQRVTKVVNSLKFVEERINSIIFTWGRDELTQVVVEIKEDKDPDKQLLHGPQLPGQGVSQADVDKMLAQTEIDKLFG
;
A
#
# COMPACT_ATOMS: atom_id res chain seq x y z
N MET A 1 18.74 21.38 -32.06
CA MET A 1 18.50 20.51 -30.89
C MET A 1 19.85 20.04 -30.40
N SER A 2 20.25 20.42 -29.19
CA SER A 2 21.53 20.00 -28.59
C SER A 2 21.48 18.50 -28.29
N THR A 3 22.52 17.77 -28.67
CA THR A 3 22.68 16.35 -28.35
C THR A 3 22.80 16.16 -26.83
N PRO A 4 22.09 15.18 -26.23
CA PRO A 4 22.19 14.90 -24.80
C PRO A 4 23.63 14.55 -24.42
N THR A 5 24.08 15.05 -23.28
CA THR A 5 25.42 14.78 -22.75
C THR A 5 25.47 13.41 -22.07
N VAL A 6 26.68 12.85 -21.89
CA VAL A 6 26.87 11.59 -21.15
C VAL A 6 26.37 11.70 -19.71
N SER A 7 26.48 12.88 -19.10
CA SER A 7 25.93 13.16 -17.76
C SER A 7 24.40 13.06 -17.73
N ASP A 8 23.72 13.54 -18.78
CA ASP A 8 22.26 13.48 -18.88
C ASP A 8 21.77 12.03 -18.99
N LEU A 9 22.49 11.21 -19.76
CA LEU A 9 22.20 9.77 -19.90
C LEU A 9 22.37 9.01 -18.59
N LEU A 10 23.43 9.31 -17.82
CA LEU A 10 23.66 8.68 -16.52
C LEU A 10 22.60 9.08 -15.49
N THR A 11 22.18 10.34 -15.50
CA THR A 11 21.11 10.84 -14.63
C THR A 11 19.79 10.16 -14.96
N LEU A 12 19.41 10.09 -16.24
CA LEU A 12 18.21 9.41 -16.68
C LEU A 12 18.22 7.92 -16.29
N LYS A 13 19.38 7.27 -16.42
CA LYS A 13 19.56 5.87 -16.03
C LYS A 13 19.31 5.67 -14.53
N LYS A 14 19.89 6.52 -13.68
CA LYS A 14 19.68 6.48 -12.23
C LYS A 14 18.20 6.63 -11.86
N GLU A 15 17.52 7.62 -12.43
CA GLU A 15 16.09 7.88 -12.17
C GLU A 15 15.21 6.68 -12.57
N MET A 16 15.45 6.06 -13.73
CA MET A 16 14.66 4.91 -14.19
C MET A 16 14.84 3.67 -13.32
N VAL A 17 16.06 3.42 -12.82
CA VAL A 17 16.27 2.30 -11.89
C VAL A 17 15.65 2.61 -10.53
N GLY A 18 15.69 3.87 -10.07
CA GLY A 18 14.96 4.32 -8.88
C GLY A 18 13.45 4.06 -8.99
N LEU A 19 12.85 4.44 -10.12
CA LEU A 19 11.44 4.16 -10.41
C LEU A 19 11.14 2.66 -10.44
N PHE A 20 11.99 1.85 -11.07
CA PHE A 20 11.84 0.39 -11.07
C PHE A 20 11.88 -0.18 -9.64
N GLY A 21 12.83 0.25 -8.81
CA GLY A 21 12.94 -0.16 -7.42
C GLY A 21 11.69 0.21 -6.62
N HIS A 22 11.15 1.41 -6.83
CA HIS A 22 9.91 1.85 -6.20
C HIS A 22 8.70 1.02 -6.66
N LEU A 23 8.60 0.68 -7.95
CA LEU A 23 7.57 -0.22 -8.47
C LEU A 23 7.63 -1.60 -7.80
N GLN A 24 8.83 -2.17 -7.61
CA GLN A 24 8.97 -3.45 -6.90
C GLN A 24 8.51 -3.36 -5.44
N LYS A 25 8.75 -2.23 -4.78
CA LYS A 25 8.25 -2.00 -3.40
C LYS A 25 6.72 -1.96 -3.37
N ILE A 26 6.08 -1.19 -4.25
CA ILE A 26 4.62 -1.12 -4.36
C ILE A 26 4.04 -2.51 -4.64
N ARG A 27 4.63 -3.29 -5.56
CA ARG A 27 4.19 -4.66 -5.86
C ARG A 27 4.22 -5.57 -4.62
N LYS A 28 5.23 -5.43 -3.77
CA LYS A 28 5.32 -6.18 -2.51
C LYS A 28 4.25 -5.75 -1.51
N GLU A 29 3.97 -4.46 -1.42
CA GLU A 29 2.92 -3.92 -0.56
C GLU A 29 1.53 -4.37 -1.03
N LEU A 30 1.24 -4.31 -2.34
CA LEU A 30 -0.02 -4.79 -2.92
C LEU A 30 -0.21 -6.30 -2.73
N ALA A 31 0.84 -7.11 -2.87
CA ALA A 31 0.78 -8.54 -2.58
C ALA A 31 0.30 -8.83 -1.16
N SER A 32 0.67 -7.99 -0.18
CA SER A 32 0.26 -8.15 1.22
C SER A 32 -1.21 -7.80 1.48
N LEU A 33 -1.85 -7.05 0.56
CA LEU A 33 -3.26 -6.68 0.64
C LEU A 33 -4.20 -7.70 0.00
N ASN A 34 -3.65 -8.74 -0.65
CA ASN A 34 -4.47 -9.77 -1.25
C ASN A 34 -5.28 -10.53 -0.19
N PRO A 35 -6.54 -10.89 -0.49
CA PRO A 35 -7.40 -11.64 0.42
C PRO A 35 -6.75 -12.96 0.88
N PRO A 36 -7.01 -13.43 2.12
CA PRO A 36 -6.53 -14.72 2.60
C PRO A 36 -7.01 -15.85 1.67
N GLY A 37 -6.07 -16.59 1.07
CA GLY A 37 -6.37 -17.69 0.15
C GLY A 37 -6.38 -17.31 -1.34
N ALA A 38 -6.21 -16.03 -1.69
CA ALA A 38 -5.79 -15.68 -3.05
C ALA A 38 -4.42 -16.31 -3.30
N THR A 39 -4.27 -17.00 -4.44
CA THR A 39 -2.98 -17.56 -4.84
C THR A 39 -1.93 -16.46 -4.76
N ASP A 40 -0.76 -16.76 -4.17
CA ASP A 40 0.39 -15.87 -4.11
C ASP A 40 0.93 -15.70 -5.54
N HIS A 41 0.19 -14.94 -6.34
CA HIS A 41 0.63 -14.53 -7.63
C HIS A 41 1.70 -13.48 -7.35
N PHE A 42 2.96 -13.91 -7.48
CA PHE A 42 4.03 -13.07 -8.03
C PHE A 42 3.65 -12.63 -9.47
N GLY A 43 2.46 -12.08 -9.65
CA GLY A 43 1.93 -11.45 -10.84
C GLY A 43 2.38 -10.00 -10.91
N SER A 44 2.22 -9.37 -12.08
CA SER A 44 2.54 -7.95 -12.27
C SER A 44 1.76 -7.06 -11.29
N MET A 45 2.23 -5.83 -11.06
CA MET A 45 1.51 -4.87 -10.23
C MET A 45 0.08 -4.65 -10.75
N SER A 46 -0.04 -4.59 -12.09
CA SER A 46 -1.29 -4.60 -12.83
C SER A 46 -2.28 -5.68 -12.35
N GLU A 47 -1.85 -6.95 -12.35
CA GLU A 47 -2.72 -8.09 -12.01
C GLU A 47 -3.20 -8.03 -10.56
N GLN A 48 -2.34 -7.57 -9.65
CA GLN A 48 -2.72 -7.39 -8.24
C GLN A 48 -3.76 -6.28 -8.08
N LEU A 49 -3.60 -5.17 -8.79
CA LEU A 49 -4.57 -4.07 -8.78
C LEU A 49 -5.92 -4.48 -9.39
N ASP A 50 -5.93 -5.25 -10.48
CA ASP A 50 -7.14 -5.80 -11.06
C ASP A 50 -7.87 -6.73 -10.07
N ALA A 51 -7.12 -7.58 -9.37
CA ALA A 51 -7.67 -8.48 -8.35
C ALA A 51 -8.34 -7.71 -7.20
N ILE A 52 -7.74 -6.58 -6.77
CA ILE A 52 -8.33 -5.71 -5.74
C ILE A 52 -9.63 -5.09 -6.25
N VAL A 53 -9.65 -4.55 -7.48
CA VAL A 53 -10.88 -3.99 -8.08
C VAL A 53 -11.98 -5.05 -8.11
N ALA A 54 -11.69 -6.24 -8.66
CA ALA A 54 -12.64 -7.34 -8.75
C ALA A 54 -13.14 -7.81 -7.37
N ALA A 55 -12.25 -7.91 -6.37
CA ALA A 55 -12.63 -8.28 -5.01
C ALA A 55 -13.55 -7.24 -4.37
N THR A 56 -13.29 -5.94 -4.58
CA THR A 56 -14.15 -4.86 -4.06
C THR A 56 -15.52 -4.81 -4.75
N GLU A 57 -15.58 -5.05 -6.06
CA GLU A 57 -16.84 -5.18 -6.80
C GLU A 57 -17.65 -6.39 -6.31
N GLY A 58 -17.00 -7.55 -6.17
CA GLY A 58 -17.64 -8.77 -5.68
C GLY A 58 -18.19 -8.62 -4.26
N ALA A 59 -17.42 -7.98 -3.37
CA ALA A 59 -17.89 -7.68 -2.01
C ALA A 59 -19.10 -6.73 -2.02
N THR A 60 -19.10 -5.71 -2.89
CA THR A 60 -20.21 -4.77 -3.03
C THR A 60 -21.47 -5.46 -3.54
N ASN A 61 -21.36 -6.32 -4.56
CA ASN A 61 -22.48 -7.13 -5.04
C ASN A 61 -23.06 -8.02 -3.95
N THR A 62 -22.20 -8.70 -3.18
CA THR A 62 -22.63 -9.54 -2.05
C THR A 62 -23.40 -8.75 -1.00
N ILE A 63 -22.95 -7.52 -0.70
CA ILE A 63 -23.66 -6.61 0.23
C ILE A 63 -25.03 -6.23 -0.33
N MET A 64 -25.09 -5.83 -1.60
CA MET A 64 -26.36 -5.45 -2.25
C MET A 64 -27.35 -6.62 -2.28
N GLU A 65 -26.91 -7.82 -2.68
CA GLU A 65 -27.75 -9.03 -2.66
C GLU A 65 -28.26 -9.37 -1.25
N SER A 66 -27.41 -9.23 -0.24
CA SER A 66 -27.80 -9.46 1.16
C SER A 66 -28.86 -8.44 1.61
N VAL A 67 -28.71 -7.19 1.21
CA VAL A 67 -29.66 -6.11 1.53
C VAL A 67 -30.97 -6.25 0.78
N GLU A 68 -30.96 -6.69 -0.48
CA GLU A 68 -32.17 -7.09 -1.23
C GLU A 68 -32.90 -8.24 -0.51
N GLY A 69 -32.15 -9.24 -0.03
CA GLY A 69 -32.71 -10.32 0.79
C GLY A 69 -33.39 -9.82 2.06
N ILE A 70 -32.77 -8.86 2.76
CA ILE A 70 -33.36 -8.22 3.95
C ILE A 70 -34.64 -7.48 3.58
N ASP A 71 -34.65 -6.69 2.50
CA ASP A 71 -35.83 -5.92 2.09
C ASP A 71 -37.01 -6.82 1.75
N ASN A 72 -36.77 -7.92 1.03
CA ASN A 72 -37.79 -8.93 0.72
C ASN A 72 -38.39 -9.56 1.98
N LEU A 73 -37.53 -9.97 2.94
CA LEU A 73 -37.98 -10.54 4.22
C LEU A 73 -38.77 -9.52 5.05
N MET A 74 -38.38 -8.24 5.02
CA MET A 74 -39.11 -7.17 5.69
C MET A 74 -40.46 -6.92 5.04
N GLY A 75 -40.54 -6.95 3.71
CA GLY A 75 -41.79 -6.85 2.96
C GLY A 75 -42.77 -7.99 3.31
N GLU A 76 -42.27 -9.22 3.38
CA GLU A 76 -43.07 -10.38 3.81
C GLU A 76 -43.53 -10.22 5.28
N ALA A 77 -42.63 -9.88 6.19
CA ALA A 77 -42.94 -9.68 7.61
C ALA A 77 -43.99 -8.57 7.83
N ARG A 78 -43.99 -7.54 6.98
CA ARG A 78 -44.96 -6.45 7.02
C ARG A 78 -46.40 -6.95 6.79
N THR A 79 -46.60 -8.01 6.00
CA THR A 79 -47.94 -8.57 5.72
C THR A 79 -48.63 -9.15 6.96
N TYR A 80 -47.86 -9.53 7.98
CA TYR A 80 -48.35 -10.07 9.24
C TYR A 80 -48.62 -8.98 10.29
N CYS A 81 -48.32 -7.71 10.00
CA CYS A 81 -48.45 -6.60 10.95
C CYS A 81 -49.68 -5.72 10.68
N GLN A 82 -50.42 -5.36 11.73
CA GLN A 82 -51.65 -4.56 11.66
C GLN A 82 -51.42 -3.04 11.83
N GLY A 83 -50.26 -2.52 11.41
CA GLY A 83 -49.92 -1.09 11.51
C GLY A 83 -49.52 -0.62 12.92
N GLY A 84 -49.46 0.69 13.13
CA GLY A 84 -48.96 1.33 14.35
C GLY A 84 -47.43 1.39 14.41
N LYS A 85 -46.85 1.37 15.61
CA LYS A 85 -45.40 1.51 15.85
C LYS A 85 -44.55 0.48 15.08
N MET A 86 -45.09 -0.71 14.82
CA MET A 86 -44.40 -1.73 14.03
C MET A 86 -44.30 -1.33 12.54
N GLY A 87 -45.33 -0.67 12.00
CA GLY A 87 -45.32 -0.13 10.64
C GLY A 87 -44.25 0.94 10.45
N GLU A 88 -44.10 1.85 11.42
CA GLU A 88 -43.06 2.89 11.42
C GLU A 88 -41.64 2.31 11.46
N ILE A 89 -41.44 1.16 12.13
CA ILE A 89 -40.15 0.46 12.14
C ILE A 89 -39.85 -0.10 10.75
N PHE A 90 -40.83 -0.71 10.07
CA PHE A 90 -40.64 -1.19 8.69
C PHE A 90 -40.26 -0.06 7.74
N ASP A 91 -40.96 1.07 7.80
CA ASP A 91 -40.64 2.23 6.96
C ASP A 91 -39.19 2.72 7.22
N GLN A 92 -38.77 2.80 8.49
CA GLN A 92 -37.39 3.14 8.84
C GLN A 92 -36.37 2.13 8.30
N VAL A 93 -36.68 0.83 8.32
CA VAL A 93 -35.79 -0.19 7.76
C VAL A 93 -35.68 -0.05 6.25
N THR A 94 -36.79 0.15 5.54
CA THR A 94 -36.80 0.41 4.10
C THR A 94 -35.97 1.65 3.74
N ASP A 95 -36.06 2.73 4.53
CA ASP A 95 -35.22 3.91 4.33
C ASP A 95 -33.72 3.58 4.47
N LYS A 96 -33.35 2.75 5.46
CA LYS A 96 -31.95 2.31 5.63
C LYS A 96 -31.47 1.42 4.49
N VAL A 97 -32.31 0.51 4.01
CA VAL A 97 -32.04 -0.33 2.84
C VAL A 97 -31.75 0.55 1.62
N ASN A 98 -32.61 1.53 1.34
CA ASN A 98 -32.45 2.46 0.22
C ASN A 98 -31.15 3.27 0.31
N MET A 99 -30.81 3.76 1.51
CA MET A 99 -29.55 4.44 1.75
C MET A 99 -28.33 3.56 1.44
N VAL A 100 -28.39 2.26 1.72
CA VAL A 100 -27.28 1.33 1.42
C VAL A 100 -27.16 1.13 -0.09
N PHE A 101 -28.25 0.96 -0.82
CA PHE A 101 -28.22 0.88 -2.28
C PHE A 101 -27.65 2.13 -2.91
N GLU A 102 -28.07 3.32 -2.46
CA GLU A 102 -27.54 4.59 -2.96
C GLU A 102 -26.03 4.68 -2.68
N ALA A 103 -25.59 4.38 -1.46
CA ALA A 103 -24.17 4.40 -1.10
C ALA A 103 -23.34 3.41 -1.93
N CYS A 104 -23.86 2.20 -2.16
CA CYS A 104 -23.18 1.18 -2.96
C CYS A 104 -23.18 1.53 -4.46
N SER A 105 -24.19 2.25 -4.97
CA SER A 105 -24.22 2.69 -6.37
C SER A 105 -23.06 3.63 -6.74
N PHE A 106 -22.56 4.42 -5.79
CA PHE A 106 -21.36 5.25 -5.98
C PHE A 106 -20.07 4.42 -6.15
N GLN A 107 -20.09 3.13 -5.79
CA GLN A 107 -18.96 2.25 -6.00
C GLN A 107 -18.70 2.01 -7.49
N ASP A 108 -19.70 1.99 -8.37
CA ASP A 108 -19.50 1.82 -9.82
C ASP A 108 -18.62 2.96 -10.39
N ILE A 109 -18.92 4.21 -10.05
CA ILE A 109 -18.10 5.36 -10.45
C ILE A 109 -16.68 5.27 -9.87
N THR A 110 -16.56 4.79 -8.62
CA THR A 110 -15.26 4.60 -7.98
C THR A 110 -14.47 3.49 -8.66
N GLY A 111 -15.08 2.35 -8.97
CA GLY A 111 -14.49 1.23 -9.71
C GLY A 111 -13.98 1.68 -11.07
N GLN A 112 -14.78 2.42 -11.84
CA GLN A 112 -14.36 2.97 -13.13
C GLN A 112 -13.15 3.92 -13.01
N ARG A 113 -13.12 4.77 -11.98
CA ARG A 113 -11.98 5.68 -11.73
C ARG A 113 -10.73 4.92 -11.36
N VAL A 114 -10.85 3.94 -10.46
CA VAL A 114 -9.73 3.08 -10.07
C VAL A 114 -9.20 2.33 -11.28
N THR A 115 -10.06 1.70 -12.08
CA THR A 115 -9.66 1.00 -13.32
C THR A 115 -8.87 1.89 -14.28
N LYS A 116 -9.24 3.18 -14.43
CA LYS A 116 -8.46 4.14 -15.24
C LYS A 116 -7.06 4.40 -14.66
N VAL A 117 -6.96 4.56 -13.34
CA VAL A 117 -5.66 4.75 -12.65
C VAL A 117 -4.82 3.50 -12.81
N VAL A 118 -5.41 2.33 -12.57
CA VAL A 118 -4.75 1.03 -12.71
C VAL A 118 -4.19 0.88 -14.12
N ASN A 119 -4.99 1.10 -15.17
CA ASN A 119 -4.53 1.05 -16.56
C ASN A 119 -3.36 2.01 -16.86
N SER A 120 -3.36 3.19 -16.26
CA SER A 120 -2.25 4.14 -16.39
C SER A 120 -0.98 3.63 -15.72
N LEU A 121 -1.09 3.00 -14.56
CA LEU A 121 0.03 2.37 -13.87
C LEU A 121 0.58 1.17 -14.66
N LYS A 122 -0.28 0.37 -15.31
CA LYS A 122 0.17 -0.72 -16.20
C LYS A 122 1.07 -0.20 -17.31
N PHE A 123 0.64 0.88 -17.97
CA PHE A 123 1.42 1.50 -19.05
C PHE A 123 2.81 1.98 -18.57
N VAL A 124 2.87 2.56 -17.37
CA VAL A 124 4.14 3.00 -16.76
C VAL A 124 5.02 1.80 -16.40
N GLU A 125 4.46 0.75 -15.80
CA GLU A 125 5.16 -0.51 -15.47
C GLU A 125 5.75 -1.15 -16.73
N GLU A 126 4.96 -1.30 -17.79
CA GLU A 126 5.41 -1.85 -19.08
C GLU A 126 6.56 -1.05 -19.70
N ARG A 127 6.46 0.29 -19.67
CA ARG A 127 7.48 1.15 -20.26
C ARG A 127 8.80 1.08 -19.49
N ILE A 128 8.72 1.11 -18.16
CA ILE A 128 9.91 0.95 -17.29
C ILE A 128 10.53 -0.42 -17.53
N ASN A 129 9.74 -1.50 -17.51
CA ASN A 129 10.23 -2.85 -17.78
C ASN A 129 10.90 -2.97 -19.16
N SER A 130 10.34 -2.35 -20.20
CA SER A 130 10.91 -2.35 -21.55
C SER A 130 12.25 -1.60 -21.63
N ILE A 131 12.38 -0.45 -20.98
CA ILE A 131 13.62 0.34 -20.91
C ILE A 131 14.70 -0.46 -20.16
N ILE A 132 14.33 -1.01 -19.02
CA ILE A 132 15.18 -1.83 -18.16
C ILE A 132 15.68 -3.08 -18.91
N PHE A 133 14.80 -3.76 -19.65
CA PHE A 133 15.18 -4.90 -20.49
C PHE A 133 16.19 -4.51 -21.59
N THR A 134 16.04 -3.32 -22.18
CA THR A 134 16.92 -2.81 -23.24
C THR A 134 18.35 -2.53 -22.71
N TRP A 135 18.50 -2.16 -21.44
CA TRP A 135 19.81 -1.91 -20.81
C TRP A 135 20.59 -3.17 -20.41
N GLY A 136 19.93 -4.34 -20.37
CA GLY A 136 20.58 -5.62 -20.06
C GLY A 136 20.78 -5.88 -18.56
N ARG A 137 20.94 -7.16 -18.19
CA ARG A 137 20.97 -7.61 -16.77
C ARG A 137 22.17 -7.11 -15.97
N ASP A 138 23.33 -6.96 -16.60
CA ASP A 138 24.57 -6.62 -15.89
C ASP A 138 24.54 -5.18 -15.35
N GLU A 139 23.92 -4.25 -16.09
CA GLU A 139 23.78 -2.85 -15.69
C GLU A 139 22.75 -2.64 -14.58
N LEU A 140 21.70 -3.47 -14.54
CA LEU A 140 20.70 -3.47 -13.46
C LEU A 140 21.27 -3.95 -12.14
N THR A 141 22.18 -4.93 -12.21
CA THR A 141 22.77 -5.54 -11.03
C THR A 141 23.69 -4.56 -10.30
N GLN A 142 24.40 -3.67 -11.02
CA GLN A 142 25.22 -2.62 -10.41
C GLN A 142 24.39 -1.55 -9.69
N VAL A 143 23.28 -1.09 -10.29
CA VAL A 143 22.48 0.01 -9.72
C VAL A 143 21.56 -0.46 -8.58
N VAL A 144 21.08 -1.72 -8.60
CA VAL A 144 20.35 -2.31 -7.46
C VAL A 144 21.24 -2.42 -6.22
N VAL A 145 22.55 -2.63 -6.41
CA VAL A 145 23.53 -2.60 -5.31
C VAL A 145 23.68 -1.17 -4.77
N GLU A 146 23.76 -0.16 -5.64
CA GLU A 146 23.81 1.26 -5.20
C GLU A 146 22.54 1.69 -4.44
N ILE A 147 21.33 1.24 -4.85
CA ILE A 147 20.07 1.57 -4.13
C ILE A 147 20.00 0.88 -2.76
N LYS A 148 20.62 -0.30 -2.59
CA LYS A 148 20.76 -0.93 -1.26
C LYS A 148 21.80 -0.24 -0.39
N GLU A 149 22.78 0.44 -1.00
CA GLU A 149 23.81 1.21 -0.31
C GLU A 149 23.36 2.62 0.08
N ASP A 150 22.27 3.14 -0.50
CA ASP A 150 21.50 4.25 0.06
C ASP A 150 20.78 3.77 1.34
N LYS A 151 21.61 3.52 2.35
CA LYS A 151 21.23 3.13 3.70
C LYS A 151 20.33 4.23 4.22
N ASP A 152 19.05 3.91 4.35
CA ASP A 152 18.13 4.56 5.27
C ASP A 152 18.91 5.01 6.53
N PRO A 153 19.18 6.32 6.70
CA PRO A 153 20.02 6.82 7.79
C PRO A 153 19.42 6.47 9.16
N ASP A 154 18.10 6.22 9.22
CA ASP A 154 17.40 5.84 10.44
C ASP A 154 17.63 4.37 10.82
N LYS A 155 18.06 3.50 9.89
CA LYS A 155 18.48 2.13 10.24
C LYS A 155 19.76 2.09 11.07
N GLN A 156 20.61 3.12 10.99
CA GLN A 156 21.77 3.25 11.88
C GLN A 156 21.40 3.75 13.28
N LEU A 157 20.19 4.32 13.46
CA LEU A 157 19.68 4.78 14.75
C LEU A 157 18.89 3.69 15.50
N LEU A 158 18.54 2.60 14.84
CA LEU A 158 17.85 1.45 15.43
C LEU A 158 18.83 0.46 16.07
N HIS A 159 19.62 0.92 17.03
CA HIS A 159 20.22 0.02 18.01
C HIS A 159 19.12 -0.42 18.98
N GLY A 160 18.58 -1.63 18.77
CA GLY A 160 17.70 -2.28 19.74
C GLY A 160 18.39 -2.47 21.10
N PRO A 161 17.64 -2.83 22.16
CA PRO A 161 18.21 -3.03 23.49
C PRO A 161 19.44 -3.96 23.42
N GLN A 162 20.57 -3.47 23.93
CA GLN A 162 21.85 -4.18 23.89
C GLN A 162 21.72 -5.56 24.55
N LEU A 163 22.34 -6.58 23.94
CA LEU A 163 22.38 -7.93 24.48
C LEU A 163 23.01 -7.92 25.89
N PRO A 164 22.60 -8.82 26.81
CA PRO A 164 23.18 -8.90 28.15
C PRO A 164 24.71 -9.02 28.10
N GLY A 165 25.41 -8.07 28.71
CA GLY A 165 26.89 -8.01 28.72
C GLY A 165 27.53 -7.20 27.58
N GLN A 166 26.75 -6.67 26.64
CA GLN A 166 27.21 -5.72 25.60
C GLN A 166 26.82 -4.27 25.92
N GLY A 167 26.35 -4.03 27.15
CA GLY A 167 26.08 -2.70 27.69
C GLY A 167 27.36 -1.89 27.85
N VAL A 168 27.28 -0.56 27.69
CA VAL A 168 28.33 0.34 28.20
C VAL A 168 28.49 0.04 29.69
N SER A 169 29.69 -0.32 30.12
CA SER A 169 29.90 -0.69 31.52
C SER A 169 29.89 0.56 32.40
N GLN A 170 29.50 0.42 33.68
CA GLN A 170 29.54 1.56 34.61
C GLN A 170 30.97 2.13 34.73
N ALA A 171 32.01 1.30 34.57
CA ALA A 171 33.39 1.77 34.53
C ALA A 171 33.69 2.65 33.29
N ASP A 172 33.05 2.39 32.15
CA ASP A 172 33.17 3.22 30.96
C ASP A 172 32.41 4.55 31.12
N VAL A 173 31.24 4.50 31.76
CA VAL A 173 30.46 5.69 32.14
C VAL A 173 31.24 6.55 33.12
N ASP A 174 31.82 5.95 34.15
CA ASP A 174 32.61 6.64 35.17
C ASP A 174 33.90 7.23 34.59
N LYS A 175 34.49 6.58 33.56
CA LYS A 175 35.64 7.12 32.83
C LYS A 175 35.29 8.30 31.93
N MET A 176 34.09 8.29 31.32
CA MET A 176 33.58 9.41 30.53
C MET A 176 33.12 10.58 31.40
N LEU A 177 32.63 10.32 32.61
CA LEU A 177 32.14 11.32 33.56
C LEU A 177 33.16 11.67 34.66
N ALA A 178 34.38 11.13 34.59
CA ALA A 178 35.43 11.42 35.55
C ALA A 178 35.74 12.93 35.58
N GLN A 179 35.56 13.51 36.77
CA GLN A 179 35.60 14.95 37.06
C GLN A 179 36.91 15.67 36.67
N THR A 180 37.96 14.95 36.27
CA THR A 180 39.27 15.53 35.91
C THR A 180 39.28 16.31 34.59
N GLU A 181 38.34 16.04 33.67
CA GLU A 181 38.18 16.83 32.43
C GLU A 181 37.28 18.07 32.65
N ILE A 182 36.35 18.01 33.61
CA ILE A 182 35.46 19.11 33.98
C ILE A 182 36.22 20.15 34.83
N ASP A 183 37.10 19.72 35.73
CA ASP A 183 37.91 20.61 36.57
C ASP A 183 38.98 21.39 35.78
N LYS A 184 39.39 20.91 34.60
CA LYS A 184 40.27 21.66 33.66
C LYS A 184 39.55 22.75 32.88
N LEU A 185 38.22 22.73 32.84
CA LEU A 185 37.41 23.74 32.15
C LEU A 185 37.02 24.91 33.07
N PHE A 186 37.14 24.75 34.38
CA PHE A 186 36.75 25.74 35.39
C PHE A 186 37.83 26.03 36.46
N GLY A 187 39.08 25.63 36.20
CA GLY A 187 40.28 25.99 36.97
C GLY A 187 41.20 26.92 36.21
#